data_AF-A0A2D9CB38-F1
#
_entry.id   AF-A0A2D9CB38-F1
#
_cell.length_a   1.000
_cell.length_b   1.000
_cell.length_c   1.000
_cell.angle_alpha   90.00
_cell.angle_beta   90.00
_cell.angle_gamma   90.00
#
_symmetry.space_group_name_H-M   'P 1'
#
loop_
_entity.id
_entity.type
_entity.pdbx_description
1 polymer ?
#
loop_
_entity_poly.entity_id
_entity_poly.type
_entity_poly.pdbx_seq_one_letter_code
_entity_poly.pdbx_strand_id
1 'polypeptide(L)'
;MQANGSTRTPKDAYQTEMTMPPAEQTQQDDVRAQVMAQAQAIAGEPPTPQLRSIVCPYCGSVTPDSGRCGHCGGRFDPLSRQATQNQMGPWEIRDQRVPFRPGCSYATLTRLIEQGVLTGDAVLRGPSTRQFWMLAKHTPGVAHKLGVCHNCQAQVKPDAFSCPSCEASFEVERDRQHLGLGPARPLPGQGLPEVLALHAEPASVKHDQHIASTAIASPEPMHSGNGSASAKSGAMDDDSRRMLDDANRLVRQWRNRANNDRQHAWAVMIIASCIAIAALAYAYWASGAENSPETASTPAVASE
;
A
#
# COMPACT_ATOMS: atom_id res chain seq x y z
N MET A 1 -9.00 49.66 -13.77
CA MET A 1 -8.62 50.16 -15.11
C MET A 1 -7.11 50.21 -15.18
N GLN A 2 -6.46 49.14 -15.66
CA GLN A 2 -5.01 49.11 -15.87
C GLN A 2 -4.74 48.53 -17.25
N ALA A 3 -3.91 49.26 -18.00
CA ALA A 3 -3.71 49.14 -19.43
C ALA A 3 -2.70 48.03 -19.77
N ASN A 4 -3.11 47.10 -20.63
CA ASN A 4 -2.23 46.10 -21.24
C ASN A 4 -1.55 46.72 -22.48
N GLY A 5 -0.25 47.03 -22.35
CA GLY A 5 0.60 47.45 -23.47
C GLY A 5 1.00 46.25 -24.33
N SER A 6 0.37 46.13 -25.50
CA SER A 6 0.72 45.17 -26.55
C SER A 6 1.79 45.76 -27.46
N THR A 7 3.04 45.36 -27.27
CA THR A 7 4.14 45.65 -28.19
C THR A 7 4.13 44.62 -29.33
N ARG A 8 3.39 44.92 -30.40
CA ARG A 8 3.54 44.23 -31.69
C ARG A 8 4.83 44.72 -32.35
N THR A 9 5.80 43.82 -32.48
CA THR A 9 6.97 44.04 -33.33
C THR A 9 6.58 43.84 -34.81
N PRO A 10 6.96 44.75 -35.72
CA PRO A 10 6.74 44.57 -37.14
C PRO A 10 7.83 43.64 -37.67
N LYS A 11 7.47 42.38 -37.94
CA LYS A 11 8.39 41.38 -38.50
C LYS A 11 7.92 40.89 -39.88
N ASP A 12 7.23 41.77 -40.61
CA ASP A 12 6.70 41.50 -41.94
C ASP A 12 7.35 42.45 -42.95
N ALA A 13 8.58 42.15 -43.35
CA ALA A 13 9.14 42.71 -44.57
C ALA A 13 10.21 41.75 -45.10
N TYR A 14 10.02 41.32 -46.35
CA TYR A 14 10.90 40.48 -47.15
C TYR A 14 10.82 38.97 -46.93
N GLN A 15 9.65 38.38 -47.20
CA GLN A 15 9.59 37.06 -47.85
C GLN A 15 9.25 37.27 -49.33
N THR A 16 10.28 37.54 -50.12
CA THR A 16 10.22 37.37 -51.57
C THR A 16 10.25 35.87 -51.82
N GLU A 17 9.09 35.26 -52.07
CA GLU A 17 8.97 33.86 -52.48
C GLU A 17 9.62 33.67 -53.86
N MET A 18 10.90 33.30 -53.85
CA MET A 18 11.54 32.68 -55.01
C MET A 18 10.97 31.27 -55.14
N THR A 19 9.87 31.18 -55.87
CA THR A 19 9.24 29.90 -56.25
C THR A 19 10.20 29.19 -57.20
N MET A 20 10.96 28.23 -56.67
CA MET A 20 11.85 27.40 -57.49
C MET A 20 11.01 26.56 -58.47
N PRO A 21 11.51 26.31 -59.69
CA PRO A 21 10.80 25.52 -60.69
C PRO A 21 10.56 24.09 -60.17
N PRO A 22 9.33 23.54 -60.31
CA PRO A 22 8.89 22.30 -59.66
C PRO A 22 9.62 21.02 -60.12
N ALA A 23 10.47 21.09 -61.14
CA ALA A 23 11.16 19.93 -61.70
C ALA A 23 12.41 19.51 -60.89
N GLU A 24 13.04 20.44 -60.16
CA GLU A 24 14.30 20.18 -59.45
C GLU A 24 14.07 19.59 -58.04
N GLN A 25 12.89 19.81 -57.45
CA GLN A 25 12.50 19.27 -56.14
C GLN A 25 12.28 17.75 -56.18
N THR A 26 11.69 17.22 -57.26
CA THR A 26 11.42 15.79 -57.41
C THR A 26 12.69 14.92 -57.36
N GLN A 27 13.81 15.41 -57.91
CA GLN A 27 15.05 14.66 -57.91
C GLN A 27 15.72 14.63 -56.52
N GLN A 28 15.53 15.68 -55.73
CA GLN A 28 16.10 15.76 -54.39
C GLN A 28 15.32 14.89 -53.38
N ASP A 29 14.01 14.75 -53.57
CA ASP A 29 13.16 13.87 -52.77
C ASP A 29 13.47 12.38 -53.01
N ASP A 30 13.76 11.99 -54.26
CA ASP A 30 14.14 10.62 -54.62
C ASP A 30 15.48 10.21 -54.00
N VAL A 31 16.48 11.09 -54.02
CA VAL A 31 17.79 10.81 -53.40
C VAL A 31 17.65 10.66 -51.88
N ARG A 32 16.86 11.50 -51.23
CA ARG A 32 16.61 11.39 -49.78
C ARG A 32 15.90 10.08 -49.44
N ALA A 33 14.93 9.66 -50.25
CA ALA A 33 14.24 8.39 -50.07
C ALA A 33 15.20 7.18 -50.23
N GLN A 34 16.06 7.21 -51.23
CA GLN A 34 17.07 6.15 -51.44
C GLN A 34 18.09 6.08 -50.30
N VAL A 35 18.57 7.21 -49.80
CA VAL A 35 19.50 7.25 -48.66
C VAL A 35 18.83 6.72 -47.39
N MET A 36 17.55 7.04 -47.14
CA MET A 36 16.82 6.51 -45.98
C MET A 36 16.58 5.00 -46.09
N ALA A 37 16.25 4.50 -47.28
CA ALA A 37 16.07 3.07 -47.52
C ALA A 37 17.39 2.29 -47.37
N GLN A 38 18.50 2.84 -47.89
CA GLN A 38 19.83 2.25 -47.73
C GLN A 38 20.29 2.30 -46.27
N ALA A 39 20.01 3.38 -45.55
CA ALA A 39 20.29 3.49 -44.12
C ALA A 39 19.51 2.45 -43.30
N GLN A 40 18.24 2.18 -43.63
CA GLN A 40 17.44 1.12 -42.99
C GLN A 40 17.97 -0.28 -43.32
N ALA A 41 18.40 -0.53 -44.57
CA ALA A 41 18.99 -1.81 -44.97
C ALA A 41 20.33 -2.08 -44.27
N ILE A 42 21.14 -1.04 -44.04
CA ILE A 42 22.42 -1.16 -43.32
C ILE A 42 22.19 -1.28 -41.80
N ALA A 43 21.19 -0.56 -41.26
CA ALA A 43 20.89 -0.59 -39.82
C ALA A 43 20.37 -1.94 -39.33
N GLY A 44 19.84 -2.79 -40.23
CA GLY A 44 19.23 -4.06 -39.87
C GLY A 44 17.94 -3.91 -39.08
N GLU A 45 17.35 -5.02 -38.65
CA GLU A 45 16.21 -4.99 -37.73
C GLU A 45 16.69 -4.43 -36.39
N PRO A 46 16.06 -3.37 -35.85
CA PRO A 46 16.48 -2.80 -34.58
C PRO A 46 16.42 -3.91 -33.52
N PRO A 47 17.49 -4.12 -32.73
CA PRO A 47 17.51 -5.21 -31.76
C PRO A 47 16.32 -5.08 -30.84
N THR A 48 15.44 -6.08 -30.82
CA THR A 48 14.32 -6.11 -29.87
C THR A 48 14.90 -6.09 -28.47
N PRO A 49 14.60 -5.06 -27.65
CA PRO A 49 15.16 -4.98 -26.30
C PRO A 49 14.72 -6.22 -25.52
N GLN A 50 15.67 -7.06 -25.13
CA GLN A 50 15.37 -8.19 -24.26
C GLN A 50 14.96 -7.63 -22.89
N LEU A 51 13.71 -7.87 -22.51
CA LEU A 51 13.19 -7.49 -21.21
C LEU A 51 14.02 -8.19 -20.14
N ARG A 52 14.77 -7.40 -19.37
CA ARG A 52 15.54 -7.93 -18.24
C ARG A 52 14.55 -8.38 -17.16
N SER A 53 14.79 -9.53 -16.57
CA SER A 53 14.10 -9.94 -15.35
C SER A 53 14.65 -9.13 -14.18
N ILE A 54 13.77 -8.53 -13.39
CA ILE A 54 14.13 -7.78 -12.18
C ILE A 54 13.47 -8.43 -10.96
N VAL A 55 14.14 -8.35 -9.81
CA VAL A 55 13.56 -8.82 -8.54
C VAL A 55 12.70 -7.72 -7.95
N CYS A 56 11.45 -8.04 -7.60
CA CYS A 56 10.55 -7.11 -6.94
C CYS A 56 11.08 -6.77 -5.52
N PRO A 57 11.34 -5.49 -5.20
CA PRO A 57 11.86 -5.09 -3.89
C PRO A 57 10.83 -5.26 -2.75
N TYR A 58 9.57 -5.59 -3.07
CA TYR A 58 8.47 -5.67 -2.11
C TYR A 58 8.10 -7.09 -1.70
N CYS A 59 8.25 -8.06 -2.58
CA CYS A 59 7.85 -9.46 -2.31
C CYS A 59 8.90 -10.48 -2.76
N GLY A 60 10.03 -10.04 -3.33
CA GLY A 60 11.10 -10.92 -3.77
C GLY A 60 10.84 -11.72 -5.05
N SER A 61 9.64 -11.62 -5.65
CA SER A 61 9.35 -12.34 -6.89
C SER A 61 10.12 -11.76 -8.08
N VAL A 62 10.65 -12.63 -8.94
CA VAL A 62 11.23 -12.24 -10.23
C VAL A 62 10.11 -11.89 -11.22
N THR A 63 10.21 -10.74 -11.87
CA THR A 63 9.18 -10.21 -12.80
C THR A 63 9.86 -9.53 -13.99
N PRO A 64 9.24 -9.51 -15.18
CA PRO A 64 9.75 -8.72 -16.29
C PRO A 64 9.77 -7.24 -15.92
N ASP A 65 10.72 -6.48 -16.48
CA ASP A 65 10.84 -5.03 -16.31
C ASP A 65 9.68 -4.28 -16.99
N SER A 66 8.51 -4.36 -16.35
CA SER A 66 7.24 -3.75 -16.78
C SER A 66 6.87 -2.53 -15.93
N GLY A 67 7.79 -2.08 -15.07
CA GLY A 67 7.53 -1.03 -14.07
C GLY A 67 6.61 -1.46 -12.91
N ARG A 68 6.05 -2.67 -12.93
CA ARG A 68 5.22 -3.25 -11.86
C ARG A 68 5.51 -4.72 -11.62
N CYS A 69 5.27 -5.15 -10.40
CA CYS A 69 5.36 -6.55 -10.04
C CYS A 69 4.09 -7.32 -10.44
N GLY A 70 4.21 -8.38 -11.25
CA GLY A 70 3.08 -9.24 -11.59
C GLY A 70 2.46 -9.98 -10.39
N HIS A 71 3.25 -10.25 -9.35
CA HIS A 71 2.80 -10.97 -8.15
C HIS A 71 2.08 -10.07 -7.12
N CYS A 72 2.72 -8.99 -6.65
CA CYS A 72 2.15 -8.12 -5.61
C CYS A 72 1.56 -6.79 -6.11
N GLY A 73 1.71 -6.46 -7.39
CA GLY A 73 1.24 -5.19 -7.98
C GLY A 73 2.05 -3.94 -7.62
N GLY A 74 3.12 -4.08 -6.83
CA GLY A 74 3.98 -2.96 -6.42
C GLY A 74 4.66 -2.27 -7.62
N ARG A 75 4.71 -0.94 -7.62
CA ARG A 75 5.32 -0.13 -8.69
C ARG A 75 6.81 0.08 -8.44
N PHE A 76 7.64 0.00 -9.47
CA PHE A 76 9.10 0.12 -9.31
C PHE A 76 9.65 1.53 -9.38
N ASP A 77 8.78 2.54 -9.46
CA ASP A 77 9.19 3.93 -9.50
C ASP A 77 9.86 4.37 -8.18
N PRO A 78 10.81 5.33 -8.23
CA PRO A 78 11.55 5.77 -7.05
C PRO A 78 10.68 6.27 -5.90
N LEU A 79 9.53 6.90 -6.21
CA LEU A 79 8.62 7.43 -5.19
C LEU A 79 7.91 6.31 -4.44
N SER A 80 7.42 5.29 -5.14
CA SER A 80 6.82 4.10 -4.55
C SER A 80 7.82 3.33 -3.68
N ARG A 81 9.10 3.26 -4.09
CA ARG A 81 10.17 2.68 -3.27
C ARG A 81 10.43 3.50 -2.01
N GLN A 82 10.57 4.82 -2.11
CA GLN A 82 10.76 5.69 -0.96
C GLN A 82 9.56 5.63 0.00
N ALA A 83 8.34 5.63 -0.53
CA ALA A 83 7.12 5.54 0.26
C ALA A 83 7.06 4.22 1.04
N THR A 84 7.40 3.11 0.39
CA THR A 84 7.48 1.81 1.05
C THR A 84 8.58 1.81 2.10
N GLN A 85 9.77 2.32 1.79
CA GLN A 85 10.88 2.40 2.74
C GLN A 85 10.50 3.22 3.98
N ASN A 86 9.79 4.35 3.82
CA ASN A 86 9.29 5.15 4.93
C ASN A 86 8.29 4.39 5.81
N GLN A 87 7.49 3.52 5.19
CA GLN A 87 6.53 2.67 5.89
C GLN A 87 7.18 1.43 6.52
N MET A 88 8.38 1.04 6.08
CA MET A 88 9.12 -0.07 6.67
C MET A 88 9.39 0.19 8.14
N GLY A 89 9.19 -0.84 8.95
CA GLY A 89 9.42 -0.80 10.38
C GLY A 89 9.54 -2.21 10.97
N PRO A 90 9.67 -2.30 12.30
CA PRO A 90 10.04 -3.56 12.96
C PRO A 90 8.86 -4.53 13.10
N TRP A 91 7.65 -4.13 12.69
CA TRP A 91 6.45 -4.93 12.87
C TRP A 91 6.15 -5.75 11.64
N GLU A 92 5.99 -7.06 11.77
CA GLU A 92 5.61 -7.95 10.68
C GLU A 92 4.17 -8.44 10.90
N ILE A 93 3.37 -8.43 9.83
CA ILE A 93 2.01 -8.98 9.81
C ILE A 93 2.07 -10.28 9.00
N ARG A 94 1.70 -11.40 9.62
CA ARG A 94 1.67 -12.68 8.92
C ARG A 94 0.46 -12.74 8.00
N ASP A 95 0.70 -12.61 6.71
CA ASP A 95 -0.29 -12.84 5.66
C ASP A 95 0.19 -13.99 4.75
N GLN A 96 -0.57 -15.09 4.70
CA GLN A 96 -0.23 -16.25 3.88
C GLN A 96 -0.25 -15.94 2.38
N ARG A 97 -1.00 -14.91 1.96
CA ARG A 97 -1.09 -14.49 0.56
C ARG A 97 0.11 -13.66 0.13
N VAL A 98 0.77 -13.00 1.09
CA VAL A 98 1.92 -12.13 0.84
C VAL A 98 3.01 -12.42 1.88
N PRO A 99 3.61 -13.64 1.84
CA PRO A 99 4.50 -14.11 2.91
C PRO A 99 5.79 -13.30 3.05
N PHE A 100 6.18 -12.58 1.99
CA PHE A 100 7.41 -11.78 1.94
C PHE A 100 7.14 -10.28 2.03
N ARG A 101 5.99 -9.86 2.57
CA ARG A 101 5.70 -8.44 2.76
C ARG A 101 6.72 -7.85 3.74
N PRO A 102 7.33 -6.69 3.44
CA PRO A 102 8.22 -6.04 4.38
C PRO A 102 7.47 -5.66 5.67
N GLY A 103 8.18 -5.61 6.79
CA GLY A 103 7.62 -5.09 8.03
C GLY A 103 7.11 -3.66 7.87
N CYS A 104 6.21 -3.23 8.74
CA CYS A 104 5.60 -1.91 8.77
C CYS A 104 5.95 -1.13 10.06
N SER A 105 5.77 0.18 10.02
CA SER A 105 5.89 1.04 11.19
C SER A 105 4.72 0.87 12.15
N TYR A 106 4.92 1.18 13.43
CA TYR A 106 3.84 1.17 14.43
C TYR A 106 2.67 2.08 14.03
N ALA A 107 2.95 3.25 13.46
CA ALA A 107 1.92 4.17 12.97
C ALA A 107 1.05 3.52 11.86
N THR A 108 1.67 2.76 10.96
CA THR A 108 0.94 2.01 9.92
C THR A 108 0.07 0.93 10.56
N LEU A 109 0.59 0.21 11.54
CA LEU A 109 -0.15 -0.80 12.30
C LEU A 109 -1.39 -0.22 12.97
N THR A 110 -1.26 0.92 13.66
CA THR A 110 -2.39 1.61 14.31
C THR A 110 -3.44 2.05 13.30
N ARG A 111 -3.05 2.62 12.15
CA ARG A 111 -3.99 2.99 11.08
C ARG A 111 -4.76 1.79 10.54
N LEU A 112 -4.11 0.63 10.39
CA LEU A 112 -4.78 -0.60 9.95
C LEU A 112 -5.79 -1.12 10.99
N ILE A 113 -5.50 -0.94 12.28
CA ILE A 113 -6.43 -1.26 13.38
C ILE A 113 -7.63 -0.31 13.37
N GLU A 114 -7.41 1.00 13.28
CA GLU A 114 -8.46 2.02 13.20
C GLU A 114 -9.39 1.82 12.01
N GLN A 115 -8.85 1.37 10.87
CA GLN A 115 -9.62 1.05 9.66
C GLN A 115 -10.38 -0.28 9.76
N GLY A 116 -10.11 -1.09 10.80
CA GLY A 116 -10.67 -2.43 10.99
C GLY A 116 -10.12 -3.47 10.01
N VAL A 117 -8.99 -3.19 9.36
CA VAL A 117 -8.29 -4.15 8.49
C VAL A 117 -7.56 -5.19 9.33
N LEU A 118 -6.97 -4.75 10.44
CA LEU A 118 -6.26 -5.60 11.39
C LEU A 118 -7.14 -5.86 12.61
N THR A 119 -7.49 -7.12 12.84
CA THR A 119 -8.33 -7.57 13.96
C THR A 119 -7.49 -8.19 15.08
N GLY A 120 -8.11 -8.46 16.23
CA GLY A 120 -7.43 -9.11 17.37
C GLY A 120 -6.85 -10.49 17.07
N ASP A 121 -7.38 -11.19 16.07
CA ASP A 121 -6.93 -12.52 15.66
C ASP A 121 -5.84 -12.50 14.57
N ALA A 122 -5.43 -11.30 14.11
CA ALA A 122 -4.27 -11.18 13.24
C ALA A 122 -2.99 -11.64 13.97
N VAL A 123 -2.08 -12.28 13.24
CA VAL A 123 -0.81 -12.76 13.78
C VAL A 123 0.30 -11.75 13.45
N LEU A 124 0.93 -11.23 14.50
CA LEU A 124 1.94 -10.17 14.44
C LEU A 124 3.26 -10.64 15.04
N ARG A 125 4.34 -9.99 14.63
CA ARG A 125 5.67 -10.09 15.24
C ARG A 125 6.25 -8.69 15.32
N GLY A 126 7.00 -8.37 16.38
CA GLY A 126 7.64 -7.07 16.51
C GLY A 126 8.59 -6.96 17.71
N PRO A 127 9.06 -5.75 18.04
CA PRO A 127 10.00 -5.52 19.14
C PRO A 127 9.45 -6.02 20.49
N SER A 128 8.19 -5.70 20.78
CA SER A 128 7.56 -6.07 22.06
C SER A 128 7.18 -7.55 22.17
N THR A 129 7.23 -8.31 21.07
CA THR A 129 6.98 -9.77 21.07
C THR A 129 8.26 -10.58 21.23
N ARG A 130 9.40 -9.94 21.47
CA ARG A 130 10.73 -10.59 21.42
C ARG A 130 10.95 -11.37 20.13
N GLN A 131 10.44 -10.83 19.01
CA GLN A 131 10.51 -11.45 17.68
C GLN A 131 9.69 -12.75 17.52
N PHE A 132 8.86 -13.14 18.49
CA PHE A 132 7.93 -14.27 18.32
C PHE A 132 6.64 -13.84 17.61
N TRP A 133 6.00 -14.79 16.91
CA TRP A 133 4.67 -14.61 16.36
C TRP A 133 3.62 -14.71 17.46
N MET A 134 2.75 -13.71 17.58
CA MET A 134 1.70 -13.62 18.59
C MET A 134 0.39 -13.11 17.98
N LEU A 135 -0.74 -13.40 18.61
CA LEU A 135 -2.01 -12.76 18.24
C LEU A 135 -1.96 -11.28 18.59
N ALA A 136 -2.57 -10.44 17.77
CA ALA A 136 -2.58 -8.99 17.96
C ALA A 136 -3.19 -8.58 19.31
N LYS A 137 -4.24 -9.28 19.77
CA LYS A 137 -4.85 -9.09 21.09
C LYS A 137 -3.95 -9.47 22.29
N HIS A 138 -2.89 -10.25 22.06
CA HIS A 138 -1.91 -10.65 23.09
C HIS A 138 -0.59 -9.86 22.97
N THR A 139 -0.48 -8.95 22.00
CA THR A 139 0.78 -8.26 21.68
C THR A 139 0.94 -7.00 22.53
N PRO A 140 1.98 -6.89 23.38
CA PRO A 140 2.21 -5.68 24.20
C PRO A 140 2.41 -4.44 23.32
N GLY A 141 1.84 -3.31 23.73
CA GLY A 141 1.84 -2.06 22.94
C GLY A 141 0.86 -2.03 21.74
N VAL A 142 0.26 -3.16 21.36
CA VAL A 142 -0.73 -3.21 20.23
C VAL A 142 -2.13 -3.55 20.72
N ALA A 143 -2.26 -4.51 21.64
CA ALA A 143 -3.57 -5.00 22.12
C ALA A 143 -4.50 -3.89 22.62
N HIS A 144 -3.95 -2.89 23.31
CA HIS A 144 -4.75 -1.78 23.84
C HIS A 144 -5.44 -0.97 22.72
N LYS A 145 -4.81 -0.83 21.55
CA LYS A 145 -5.42 -0.21 20.36
C LYS A 145 -6.60 -1.01 19.80
N LEU A 146 -6.65 -2.32 20.09
CA LEU A 146 -7.78 -3.20 19.79
C LEU A 146 -8.83 -3.21 20.92
N GLY A 147 -8.65 -2.39 21.96
CA GLY A 147 -9.59 -2.26 23.07
C GLY A 147 -9.43 -3.32 24.18
N VAL A 148 -8.34 -4.08 24.20
CA VAL A 148 -8.11 -5.16 25.18
C VAL A 148 -6.71 -5.11 25.80
N CYS A 149 -6.58 -5.52 27.06
CA CYS A 149 -5.28 -5.64 27.71
C CYS A 149 -4.51 -6.85 27.18
N HIS A 150 -3.23 -6.69 26.81
CA HIS A 150 -2.40 -7.81 26.35
C HIS A 150 -2.19 -8.91 27.40
N ASN A 151 -2.23 -8.57 28.70
CA ASN A 151 -1.97 -9.50 29.80
C ASN A 151 -3.25 -10.20 30.29
N CYS A 152 -4.21 -9.44 30.83
CA CYS A 152 -5.44 -10.01 31.42
C CYS A 152 -6.65 -10.05 30.48
N GLN A 153 -6.54 -9.53 29.25
CA GLN A 153 -7.63 -9.46 28.26
C GLN A 153 -8.86 -8.61 28.68
N ALA A 154 -8.77 -7.85 29.79
CA ALA A 154 -9.81 -6.90 30.18
C ALA A 154 -9.97 -5.79 29.13
N GLN A 155 -11.20 -5.27 28.98
CA GLN A 155 -11.44 -4.14 28.07
C GLN A 155 -10.72 -2.89 28.56
N VAL A 156 -10.04 -2.20 27.64
CA VAL A 156 -9.30 -0.97 27.93
C VAL A 156 -9.56 0.08 26.85
N LYS A 157 -9.43 1.35 27.21
CA LYS A 157 -9.51 2.44 26.23
C LYS A 157 -8.27 2.40 25.31
N PRO A 158 -8.41 2.66 23.99
CA PRO A 158 -7.29 2.70 23.06
C PRO A 158 -6.18 3.69 23.40
N ASP A 159 -6.47 4.71 24.20
CA ASP A 159 -5.48 5.73 24.61
C ASP A 159 -5.08 5.63 26.08
N ALA A 160 -5.40 4.51 26.74
CA ALA A 160 -4.91 4.24 28.09
C ALA A 160 -3.38 4.07 28.07
N PHE A 161 -2.71 4.49 29.15
CA PHE A 161 -1.27 4.29 29.34
C PHE A 161 -0.94 2.94 30.00
N SER A 162 -1.86 2.43 30.82
CA SER A 162 -1.76 1.13 31.49
C SER A 162 -3.14 0.49 31.65
N CYS A 163 -3.16 -0.81 31.95
CA CYS A 163 -4.39 -1.53 32.22
C CYS A 163 -4.95 -1.18 33.61
N PRO A 164 -6.22 -0.78 33.76
CA PRO A 164 -6.82 -0.51 35.06
C PRO A 164 -7.06 -1.77 35.90
N SER A 165 -7.00 -2.97 35.32
CA SER A 165 -7.27 -4.24 36.03
C SER A 165 -6.01 -4.93 36.54
N CYS A 166 -4.91 -4.90 35.78
CA CYS A 166 -3.68 -5.61 36.13
C CYS A 166 -2.42 -4.74 36.03
N GLU A 167 -2.59 -3.43 35.83
CA GLU A 167 -1.52 -2.41 35.80
C GLU A 167 -0.44 -2.61 34.71
N ALA A 168 -0.67 -3.49 33.74
CA ALA A 168 0.28 -3.71 32.66
C ALA A 168 0.48 -2.44 31.81
N SER A 169 1.73 -2.05 31.57
CA SER A 169 2.10 -0.88 30.76
C SER A 169 1.77 -1.07 29.28
N PHE A 170 1.35 -0.01 28.61
CA PHE A 170 1.11 0.04 27.16
C PHE A 170 2.14 0.86 26.41
N GLU A 171 3.31 1.10 27.01
CA GLU A 171 4.43 1.77 26.35
C GLU A 171 4.82 1.05 25.06
N VAL A 172 5.08 1.84 24.02
CA VAL A 172 5.36 1.34 22.67
C VAL A 172 6.77 1.76 22.29
N GLU A 173 7.59 0.76 21.98
CA GLU A 173 8.87 1.00 21.33
C GLU A 173 8.63 1.43 19.87
N ARG A 174 8.93 2.70 19.59
CA ARG A 174 8.74 3.31 18.25
C ARG A 174 10.00 3.29 17.41
N ASP A 175 11.08 2.71 17.92
CA ASP A 175 12.39 2.94 17.34
C ASP A 175 12.57 2.22 15.99
N ARG A 176 12.82 3.03 14.97
CA ARG A 176 13.10 2.62 13.59
C ARG A 176 14.60 2.58 13.31
N GLN A 177 15.41 3.26 14.12
CA GLN A 177 16.83 3.52 13.86
C GLN A 177 17.67 2.25 13.95
N HIS A 178 17.27 1.30 14.80
CA HIS A 178 17.99 0.03 15.00
C HIS A 178 17.82 -1.00 13.85
N LEU A 179 17.02 -0.71 12.83
CA LEU A 179 16.76 -1.62 11.70
C LEU A 179 17.66 -1.37 10.49
N GLY A 180 18.61 -0.43 10.57
CA GLY A 180 19.41 0.00 9.42
C GLY A 180 18.59 0.73 8.35
N LEU A 181 17.36 1.14 8.66
CA LEU A 181 16.53 1.96 7.80
C LEU A 181 16.95 3.42 7.94
N GLY A 182 17.23 4.09 6.81
CA GLY A 182 17.49 5.53 6.81
C GLY A 182 16.32 6.35 7.38
N PRO A 183 16.55 7.62 7.77
CA PRO A 183 15.50 8.50 8.26
C PRO A 183 14.34 8.60 7.25
N ALA A 184 13.11 8.72 7.75
CA ALA A 184 11.94 8.83 6.88
C ALA A 184 12.06 10.15 6.11
N ARG A 185 12.08 10.08 4.78
CA ARG A 185 12.15 11.28 3.93
C ARG A 185 10.73 11.66 3.52
N PRO A 186 10.31 12.92 3.67
CA PRO A 186 8.99 13.33 3.22
C PRO A 186 8.82 13.05 1.73
N LEU A 187 7.66 12.53 1.35
CA LEU A 187 7.31 12.38 -0.06
C LEU A 187 6.97 13.75 -0.66
N PRO A 188 7.19 13.97 -1.97
CA PRO A 188 6.75 15.19 -2.64
C PRO A 188 5.26 15.44 -2.36
N GLY A 189 4.91 16.66 -1.92
CA GLY A 189 3.54 17.06 -1.59
C GLY A 189 3.04 16.68 -0.19
N GLN A 190 3.80 15.93 0.62
CA GLN A 190 3.41 15.57 2.00
C GLN A 190 4.19 16.31 3.10
N GLY A 191 5.23 17.06 2.76
CA GLY A 191 6.00 17.86 3.70
C GLY A 191 5.52 19.31 3.75
N LEU A 192 5.57 19.91 4.95
CA LEU A 192 5.58 21.37 5.07
C LEU A 192 6.74 21.92 4.22
N PRO A 193 6.56 23.04 3.49
CA PRO A 193 7.60 23.62 2.64
C PRO A 193 8.94 23.82 3.38
N GLU A 194 8.90 24.14 4.68
CA GLU A 194 10.09 24.30 5.51
C GLU A 194 10.85 22.98 5.71
N VAL A 195 10.13 21.88 5.91
CA VAL A 195 10.72 20.54 6.08
C VAL A 195 11.31 20.05 4.76
N LEU A 196 10.66 20.36 3.64
CA LEU A 196 11.20 20.06 2.31
C LEU A 196 12.48 20.87 2.03
N ALA A 197 12.52 22.15 2.41
CA ALA A 197 13.69 23.00 2.25
C ALA A 197 14.88 22.56 3.11
N LEU A 198 14.63 22.08 4.33
CA LEU A 198 15.68 21.54 5.21
C LEU A 198 16.29 20.22 4.68
N HIS A 199 15.52 19.41 3.96
CA HIS A 199 15.97 18.13 3.41
C HIS A 199 16.45 18.21 1.96
N ALA A 200 16.17 19.31 1.26
CA ALA A 200 16.79 19.62 -0.02
C ALA A 200 18.23 20.05 0.24
N GLU A 201 19.12 19.07 0.44
CA GLU A 201 20.56 19.34 0.46
C GLU A 201 20.92 20.17 -0.78
N PRO A 202 21.66 21.28 -0.62
CA PRO A 202 22.02 22.11 -1.76
C PRO A 202 22.84 21.24 -2.71
N ALA A 203 22.34 21.04 -3.93
CA ALA A 203 22.92 20.20 -4.99
C ALA A 203 24.32 20.64 -5.47
N SER A 204 25.02 21.49 -4.70
CA SER A 204 26.21 22.23 -5.09
C SER A 204 27.43 22.01 -4.19
N VAL A 205 27.41 21.11 -3.20
CA VAL A 205 28.68 20.67 -2.61
C VAL A 205 29.30 19.66 -3.58
N LYS A 206 29.88 20.18 -4.68
CA LYS A 206 30.91 19.47 -5.43
C LYS A 206 31.95 19.09 -4.41
N HIS A 207 31.94 17.81 -4.05
CA HIS A 207 32.97 17.20 -3.24
C HIS A 207 34.21 17.12 -4.13
N ASP A 208 34.89 18.25 -4.31
CA ASP A 208 36.28 18.30 -4.74
C ASP A 208 37.08 17.63 -3.62
N GLN A 209 37.14 16.29 -3.65
CA GLN A 209 38.13 15.52 -2.91
C GLN A 209 39.50 15.76 -3.55
N HIS A 210 40.03 16.97 -3.37
CA HIS A 210 41.46 17.13 -3.31
C HIS A 210 41.90 16.86 -1.88
N ILE A 211 42.64 15.77 -1.74
CA ILE A 211 43.41 15.36 -0.58
C ILE A 211 44.27 16.54 -0.10
N ALA A 212 43.96 17.12 1.06
CA ALA A 212 44.91 17.86 1.87
C ALA A 212 44.49 17.83 3.34
N SER A 213 45.22 17.04 4.11
CA SER A 213 45.18 17.02 5.57
C SER A 213 45.60 18.38 6.12
N THR A 214 44.75 19.06 6.90
CA THR A 214 45.22 20.04 7.90
C THR A 214 44.22 20.17 9.05
N ALA A 215 44.77 20.43 10.24
CA ALA A 215 44.20 20.22 11.56
C ALA A 215 43.29 21.37 12.07
N ILE A 216 42.36 20.96 12.95
CA ILE A 216 41.89 21.60 14.20
C ILE A 216 41.61 23.13 14.18
N ALA A 217 40.33 23.50 14.33
CA ALA A 217 39.84 24.42 15.38
C ALA A 217 38.30 24.60 15.33
N SER A 218 37.69 24.69 16.50
CA SER A 218 36.32 25.13 16.82
C SER A 218 36.43 26.32 17.80
N PRO A 219 35.37 27.05 18.19
CA PRO A 219 34.04 27.33 17.58
C PRO A 219 33.68 28.85 17.64
N GLU A 220 32.48 29.27 17.22
CA GLU A 220 31.56 30.21 17.94
C GLU A 220 30.28 30.59 17.12
N PRO A 221 29.19 31.08 17.77
CA PRO A 221 27.81 30.96 17.30
C PRO A 221 27.09 32.29 16.95
N MET A 222 25.81 32.16 16.56
CA MET A 222 24.72 33.16 16.43
C MET A 222 24.35 33.61 15.01
N HIS A 223 23.10 33.35 14.60
CA HIS A 223 22.11 34.39 14.30
C HIS A 223 20.68 33.81 14.25
N SER A 224 19.80 34.45 15.02
CA SER A 224 18.37 34.17 15.14
C SER A 224 17.61 34.99 14.10
N GLY A 225 16.85 34.34 13.22
CA GLY A 225 16.06 34.98 12.17
C GLY A 225 14.58 34.65 12.31
N ASN A 226 13.81 35.62 12.81
CA ASN A 226 12.35 35.59 12.90
C ASN A 226 11.73 35.74 11.49
N GLY A 227 11.12 34.67 10.95
CA GLY A 227 10.36 34.70 9.70
C GLY A 227 8.86 34.55 9.95
N SER A 228 8.10 35.63 9.74
CA SER A 228 6.63 35.62 9.75
C SER A 228 6.07 34.72 8.65
N ALA A 229 5.42 33.62 9.05
CA ALA A 229 4.69 32.73 8.16
C ALA A 229 3.36 33.35 7.72
N SER A 230 3.30 33.77 6.46
CA SER A 230 2.06 34.16 5.79
C SER A 230 1.30 32.88 5.40
N ALA A 231 0.20 32.61 6.11
CA ALA A 231 -0.66 31.46 5.90
C ALA A 231 -1.37 31.55 4.53
N LYS A 232 -0.75 30.97 3.49
CA LYS A 232 -1.46 30.61 2.26
C LYS A 232 -2.13 29.25 2.47
N SER A 233 -3.44 29.27 2.63
CA SER A 233 -4.30 28.09 2.59
C SER A 233 -4.16 27.40 1.23
N GLY A 234 -3.29 26.40 1.18
CA GLY A 234 -3.05 25.58 -0.01
C GLY A 234 -4.32 24.81 -0.38
N ALA A 235 -4.89 25.15 -1.53
CA ALA A 235 -5.85 24.29 -2.20
C ALA A 235 -5.18 22.93 -2.44
N MET A 236 -5.74 21.88 -1.82
CA MET A 236 -5.30 20.51 -2.01
C MET A 236 -5.43 20.13 -3.48
N ASP A 237 -4.31 19.81 -4.14
CA ASP A 237 -4.24 19.47 -5.56
C ASP A 237 -5.25 18.36 -5.91
N ASP A 238 -5.99 18.54 -7.00
CA ASP A 238 -7.07 17.64 -7.42
C ASP A 238 -6.60 16.19 -7.64
N ASP A 239 -5.32 15.98 -7.96
CA ASP A 239 -4.76 14.64 -8.15
C ASP A 239 -4.64 13.87 -6.82
N SER A 240 -4.32 14.56 -5.72
CA SER A 240 -4.28 13.96 -4.38
C SER A 240 -5.68 13.54 -3.91
N ARG A 241 -6.71 14.31 -4.28
CA ARG A 241 -8.12 13.93 -4.01
C ARG A 241 -8.51 12.67 -4.76
N ARG A 242 -8.17 12.58 -6.05
CA ARG A 242 -8.44 11.38 -6.88
C ARG A 242 -7.76 10.14 -6.31
N MET A 243 -6.50 10.26 -5.90
CA MET A 243 -5.75 9.14 -5.34
C MET A 243 -6.34 8.64 -4.01
N LEU A 244 -6.84 9.55 -3.17
CA LEU A 244 -7.55 9.21 -1.93
C LEU A 244 -8.90 8.53 -2.21
N ASP A 245 -9.64 9.00 -3.21
CA ASP A 245 -10.92 8.41 -3.63
C ASP A 245 -10.73 6.99 -4.19
N ASP A 246 -9.69 6.75 -4.98
CA ASP A 246 -9.36 5.42 -5.50
C ASP A 246 -8.95 4.45 -4.38
N ALA A 247 -8.15 4.91 -3.41
CA ALA A 247 -7.81 4.12 -2.23
C ALA A 247 -9.06 3.74 -1.43
N ASN A 248 -9.97 4.70 -1.23
CA ASN A 248 -11.24 4.46 -0.54
C ASN A 248 -12.15 3.47 -1.31
N ARG A 249 -12.14 3.49 -2.66
CA ARG A 249 -12.87 2.53 -3.50
C ARG A 249 -12.33 1.10 -3.31
N LEU A 250 -11.00 0.93 -3.31
CA LEU A 250 -10.39 -0.39 -3.10
C LEU A 250 -10.69 -0.95 -1.70
N VAL A 251 -10.64 -0.11 -0.66
CA VAL A 251 -11.01 -0.50 0.70
C VAL A 251 -12.47 -0.97 0.77
N ARG A 252 -13.40 -0.26 0.12
CA ARG A 252 -14.81 -0.66 0.03
C ARG A 252 -14.99 -1.99 -0.72
N GLN A 253 -14.30 -2.18 -1.84
CA GLN A 253 -14.35 -3.43 -2.60
C GLN A 253 -13.85 -4.62 -1.77
N TRP A 254 -12.76 -4.43 -1.02
CA TRP A 254 -12.21 -5.46 -0.16
C TRP A 254 -13.16 -5.82 1.00
N ARG A 255 -13.74 -4.80 1.65
CA ARG A 255 -14.76 -5.00 2.70
C ARG A 255 -16.00 -5.73 2.17
N ASN A 256 -16.47 -5.39 0.98
CA ASN A 256 -17.62 -6.06 0.36
C ASN A 256 -17.33 -7.52 0.02
N ARG A 257 -16.12 -7.84 -0.49
CA ARG A 257 -15.72 -9.25 -0.70
C ARG A 257 -15.66 -10.03 0.59
N ALA A 258 -15.04 -9.48 1.64
CA ALA A 258 -14.97 -10.14 2.94
C ALA A 258 -16.36 -10.39 3.56
N ASN A 259 -17.30 -9.44 3.38
CA ASN A 259 -18.68 -9.63 3.82
C ASN A 259 -19.42 -10.67 2.97
N ASN A 260 -19.24 -10.68 1.65
CA ASN A 260 -19.82 -11.71 0.78
C ASN A 260 -19.30 -13.11 1.15
N ASP A 261 -18.00 -13.26 1.39
CA ASP A 261 -17.40 -14.54 1.81
C ASP A 261 -18.02 -15.03 3.13
N ARG A 262 -18.26 -14.12 4.08
CA ARG A 262 -18.97 -14.44 5.34
C ARG A 262 -20.44 -14.82 5.11
N GLN A 263 -21.14 -14.11 4.23
CA GLN A 263 -22.52 -14.45 3.88
C GLN A 263 -22.62 -15.82 3.20
N HIS A 264 -21.70 -16.15 2.30
CA HIS A 264 -21.62 -17.48 1.69
C HIS A 264 -21.32 -18.56 2.73
N ALA A 265 -20.37 -18.33 3.64
CA ALA A 265 -20.09 -19.28 4.72
C ALA A 265 -21.32 -19.52 5.62
N TRP A 266 -22.04 -18.46 5.99
CA TRP A 266 -23.28 -18.56 6.75
C TRP A 266 -24.39 -19.30 5.99
N ALA A 267 -24.57 -19.01 4.70
CA ALA A 267 -25.55 -19.70 3.86
C ALA A 267 -25.25 -21.21 3.77
N VAL A 268 -23.98 -21.59 3.59
CA VAL A 268 -23.57 -23.00 3.56
C VAL A 268 -23.85 -23.69 4.90
N MET A 269 -23.55 -23.05 6.02
CA MET A 269 -23.83 -23.59 7.37
C MET A 269 -25.33 -23.77 7.63
N ILE A 270 -26.16 -22.83 7.19
CA ILE A 270 -27.63 -22.94 7.31
C ILE A 270 -28.14 -24.10 6.46
N ILE A 271 -27.71 -24.20 5.18
CA ILE A 271 -28.13 -25.29 4.29
C ILE A 271 -27.71 -26.66 4.86
N ALA A 272 -26.47 -26.80 5.32
CA ALA A 272 -25.98 -28.03 5.94
C ALA A 272 -26.80 -28.40 7.19
N SER A 273 -27.17 -27.41 8.01
CA SER A 273 -28.00 -27.61 9.19
C SER A 273 -29.42 -28.06 8.83
N CYS A 274 -30.04 -27.46 7.81
CA CYS A 274 -31.35 -27.88 7.31
C CYS A 274 -31.34 -29.32 6.77
N ILE A 275 -30.30 -29.71 6.04
CA ILE A 275 -30.13 -31.09 5.55
C ILE A 275 -30.03 -32.07 6.72
N ALA A 276 -29.24 -31.75 7.75
CA ALA A 276 -29.11 -32.58 8.94
C ALA A 276 -30.44 -32.75 9.70
N ILE A 277 -31.21 -31.66 9.86
CA ILE A 277 -32.53 -31.69 10.51
C ILE A 277 -33.51 -32.53 9.69
N ALA A 278 -33.54 -32.38 8.36
CA ALA A 278 -34.40 -33.16 7.49
C ALA A 278 -34.07 -34.66 7.56
N ALA A 279 -32.79 -35.02 7.61
CA ALA A 279 -32.35 -36.41 7.77
C ALA A 279 -32.79 -37.01 9.12
N LEU A 280 -32.69 -36.24 10.21
CA LEU A 280 -33.17 -36.67 11.53
C LEU A 280 -34.70 -36.84 11.57
N ALA A 281 -35.44 -35.91 10.96
CA ALA A 281 -36.90 -36.01 10.87
C ALA A 281 -37.33 -37.23 10.03
N TYR A 282 -36.64 -37.49 8.93
CA TYR A 282 -36.88 -38.68 8.10
C TYR A 282 -36.60 -39.97 8.88
N ALA A 283 -35.48 -40.05 9.61
CA ALA A 283 -35.16 -41.20 10.45
C ALA A 283 -36.19 -41.44 11.55
N TYR A 284 -36.69 -40.38 12.19
CA TYR A 284 -37.75 -40.44 13.19
C TYR A 284 -39.09 -40.91 12.61
N TRP A 285 -39.44 -40.43 11.42
CA TRP A 285 -40.67 -40.86 10.74
C TRP A 285 -40.58 -42.33 10.30
N ALA A 286 -39.42 -42.76 9.79
CA ALA A 286 -39.18 -44.14 9.37
C ALA A 286 -39.26 -45.13 10.56
N SER A 287 -38.73 -44.77 11.73
CA SER A 287 -38.82 -45.63 12.93
C SER A 287 -40.22 -45.67 13.56
N GLY A 288 -41.03 -44.63 13.37
CA GLY A 288 -42.42 -44.60 13.84
C GLY A 288 -43.35 -45.55 13.08
N ALA A 289 -43.04 -45.88 11.82
CA ALA A 289 -43.88 -46.74 10.98
C ALA A 289 -43.92 -48.21 11.44
N GLU A 290 -42.89 -48.68 12.16
CA GLU A 290 -42.80 -50.07 12.63
C GLU A 290 -43.62 -50.34 13.90
N ASN A 291 -44.10 -49.30 14.60
CA ASN A 291 -44.89 -49.42 15.83
C ASN A 291 -46.41 -49.36 15.57
N SER A 292 -46.90 -49.92 14.45
CA SER A 292 -48.33 -50.14 14.32
C SER A 292 -48.75 -51.19 15.35
N PRO A 293 -49.61 -50.86 16.33
CA PRO A 293 -50.01 -51.81 17.36
C PRO A 293 -50.74 -52.95 16.68
N GLU A 294 -50.11 -54.12 16.65
CA GLU A 294 -50.74 -55.38 16.30
C GLU A 294 -52.01 -55.47 17.16
N THR A 295 -53.17 -55.32 16.51
CA THR A 295 -54.46 -55.40 17.17
C THR A 295 -54.59 -56.79 17.77
N ALA A 296 -54.30 -56.90 19.06
CA ALA A 296 -54.43 -58.11 19.84
C ALA A 296 -55.88 -58.59 19.75
N SER A 297 -56.10 -59.59 18.90
CA SER A 297 -57.35 -60.32 18.78
C SER A 297 -57.67 -60.93 20.14
N THR A 298 -58.65 -60.36 20.83
CA THR A 298 -59.17 -60.87 22.10
C THR A 298 -59.84 -62.22 21.83
N PRO A 299 -59.39 -63.34 22.42
CA PRO A 299 -60.09 -64.60 22.29
C PRO A 299 -61.41 -64.54 23.06
N ALA A 300 -62.50 -64.88 22.35
CA ALA A 300 -63.84 -64.95 22.91
C ALA A 300 -63.91 -66.06 23.99
N VAL A 301 -64.30 -65.66 25.20
CA VAL A 301 -64.58 -66.58 26.31
C VAL A 301 -65.94 -67.23 26.06
N ALA A 302 -65.93 -68.54 25.81
CA ALA A 302 -67.14 -69.37 25.77
C ALA A 302 -67.61 -69.66 27.20
N SER A 303 -68.92 -69.51 27.41
CA SER A 303 -69.62 -69.74 28.67
C SER A 303 -70.18 -71.15 28.70
N GLU A 304 -69.92 -71.90 29.77
CA GLU A 304 -70.76 -73.00 30.30
C GLU A 304 -70.77 -72.94 31.83
#